data_AF-M3V0H2-F1
#
_entry.id   AF-M3V0H2-F1
#
_cell.length_a   1.000
_cell.length_b   1.000
_cell.length_c   1.000
_cell.angle_alpha   90.00
_cell.angle_beta   90.00
_cell.angle_gamma   90.00
#
_symmetry.space_group_name_H-M   'P 1'
#
loop_
_entity.id
_entity.type
_entity.pdbx_description
1 polymer ?
#
loop_
_entity_poly.entity_id
_entity_poly.type
_entity_poly.pdbx_seq_one_letter_code
_entity_poly.pdbx_strand_id
1 'polypeptide(L)'
;MNGGGGIVNVPVKEIPRTLKQRKKNWKCNYPGCNEPPKTRYNCYAHVWDSHIKQFLAEEGNNPDNMLLTSFKNSNEKDKIKKICERYMIKLVDKTQGRQTYPFAFTETIAPLIGVALNELQKKESQNKNKQEQEEKRIRSIEEKREFLGHNEIIKTDSETTENILNNSQEYQIVEEGNNEEYKINELLKIKGIRNKVQQLYMLGEIFSNEGFLVRSDERNKKEIEKIDKALYGLKHLYGREFKYLRDPEDKARRYGFIAQEVKEIYPELVQIDEEGGLTVDYLGIIPIMVEALKEIEKESEKIRRNKKIESENLNLTINKTIKELIRIEKEFKEQKDEILKPIHKKEKRSTISHCFGPTYFVIFMSILFSISALIVPLISPVYLIEITLIFISCILWIFVIINNSEVKELIVKKESLKETFKENNWWSILQFTIWSIIITIIMSSITITLVVGIMGVLIAILYIISFISILTTLLLVYFNCSYNYKTLIICIVFSSFHVIALIALISAISLQPFHCFELTHYNILKSIQINVNQTIVPIALPLLPWNCYDPKFHYSTPLPNELELELETKYISRITPYLQGKVTQKVNYIGLIKLQCGITKIDYARIYLHAY
;
A
#
# COMPACT_ATOMS: atom_id res chain seq x y z
N MET A 1 30.64 -26.96 -9.75
CA MET A 1 30.82 -25.81 -8.85
C MET A 1 29.45 -25.33 -8.40
N ASN A 2 29.20 -25.23 -7.10
CA ASN A 2 27.89 -24.84 -6.55
C ASN A 2 27.69 -23.32 -6.63
N GLY A 3 26.91 -22.85 -7.61
CA GLY A 3 26.52 -21.45 -7.71
C GLY A 3 25.37 -21.12 -6.76
N GLY A 4 25.66 -20.43 -5.65
CA GLY A 4 24.66 -20.05 -4.64
C GLY A 4 23.58 -19.12 -5.18
N GLY A 5 22.37 -19.64 -5.39
CA GLY A 5 21.18 -18.87 -5.78
C GLY A 5 20.68 -17.98 -4.64
N GLY A 6 21.26 -16.79 -4.49
CA GLY A 6 20.84 -15.83 -3.46
C GLY A 6 19.48 -15.19 -3.77
N ILE A 7 18.51 -15.36 -2.87
CA ILE A 7 17.18 -14.75 -2.95
C ILE A 7 17.25 -13.29 -2.51
N VAL A 8 16.49 -12.39 -3.14
CA VAL A 8 16.40 -10.96 -2.77
C VAL A 8 15.03 -10.65 -2.17
N ASN A 9 15.03 -9.90 -1.07
CA ASN A 9 13.83 -9.45 -0.37
C ASN A 9 13.34 -8.11 -0.97
N VAL A 10 12.07 -8.03 -1.37
CA VAL A 10 11.45 -6.79 -1.89
C VAL A 10 10.18 -6.43 -1.11
N PRO A 11 10.02 -5.17 -0.65
CA PRO A 11 8.82 -4.70 0.05
C PRO A 11 7.54 -4.80 -0.79
N VAL A 12 6.40 -5.12 -0.15
CA VAL A 12 5.11 -5.37 -0.85
C VAL A 12 4.61 -4.16 -1.66
N LYS A 13 4.88 -2.94 -1.17
CA LYS A 13 4.48 -1.66 -1.78
C LYS A 13 5.08 -1.43 -3.18
N GLU A 14 6.19 -2.09 -3.49
CA GLU A 14 6.96 -1.91 -4.72
C GLU A 14 6.61 -2.93 -5.83
N ILE A 15 5.50 -3.67 -5.73
CA ILE A 15 5.26 -4.85 -6.60
C ILE A 15 3.92 -4.76 -7.35
N PRO A 16 3.91 -4.85 -8.71
CA PRO A 16 2.68 -4.80 -9.49
C PRO A 16 1.85 -6.08 -9.28
N ARG A 17 0.53 -5.93 -9.33
CA ARG A 17 -0.43 -7.04 -9.09
C ARG A 17 -0.51 -7.97 -10.31
N THR A 18 0.44 -8.89 -10.45
CA THR A 18 0.45 -9.91 -11.50
C THR A 18 -0.69 -10.92 -11.35
N LEU A 19 -1.51 -11.07 -12.39
CA LEU A 19 -2.58 -12.07 -12.48
C LEU A 19 -2.06 -13.46 -12.93
N LYS A 20 -2.80 -14.51 -12.56
CA LYS A 20 -2.83 -15.86 -13.17
C LYS A 20 -1.73 -16.93 -12.91
N GLN A 21 -0.82 -16.80 -11.93
CA GLN A 21 -0.11 -18.00 -11.40
C GLN A 21 0.00 -18.02 -9.86
N ARG A 22 -0.43 -19.12 -9.22
CA ARG A 22 -0.31 -19.34 -7.75
C ARG A 22 1.10 -19.81 -7.36
N LYS A 23 2.12 -18.97 -7.56
CA LYS A 23 3.48 -19.27 -7.10
C LYS A 23 3.57 -19.24 -5.56
N LYS A 24 4.32 -20.18 -4.95
CA LYS A 24 4.64 -20.19 -3.51
C LYS A 24 5.86 -19.31 -3.24
N ASN A 25 5.72 -18.00 -3.47
CA ASN A 25 6.83 -17.05 -3.38
C ASN A 25 6.59 -15.90 -2.38
N TRP A 26 5.79 -16.14 -1.35
CA TRP A 26 5.54 -15.19 -0.26
C TRP A 26 5.96 -15.80 1.08
N LYS A 27 6.82 -15.11 1.83
CA LYS A 27 7.29 -15.55 3.15
C LYS A 27 6.81 -14.58 4.24
N CYS A 28 6.51 -15.13 5.42
CA CYS A 28 6.35 -14.35 6.64
C CYS A 28 7.70 -13.73 7.04
N ASN A 29 7.67 -12.49 7.51
CA ASN A 29 8.81 -11.76 8.08
C ASN A 29 8.48 -11.22 9.47
N TYR A 30 7.56 -11.89 10.18
CA TYR A 30 7.33 -11.62 11.60
C TYR A 30 8.54 -12.14 12.42
N PRO A 31 9.06 -11.41 13.41
CA PRO A 31 10.21 -11.84 14.21
C PRO A 31 10.03 -13.25 14.77
N GLY A 32 11.06 -14.10 14.64
CA GLY A 32 11.01 -15.50 15.09
C GLY A 32 10.24 -16.49 14.19
N CYS A 33 9.55 -16.04 13.14
CA CYS A 33 8.76 -16.93 12.28
C CYS A 33 9.61 -17.62 11.19
N ASN A 34 9.67 -18.96 11.23
CA ASN A 34 10.43 -19.80 10.30
C ASN A 34 9.59 -20.53 9.24
N GLU A 35 8.34 -20.13 9.01
CA GLU A 35 7.44 -20.80 8.07
C GLU A 35 7.93 -20.77 6.60
N PRO A 36 7.81 -21.88 5.84
CA PRO A 36 8.23 -21.95 4.44
C PRO A 36 7.35 -21.08 3.52
N PRO A 37 7.86 -20.67 2.34
CA PRO A 37 7.13 -19.83 1.41
C PRO A 37 5.77 -20.40 0.97
N LYS A 38 4.75 -19.55 0.98
CA LYS A 38 3.36 -19.86 0.65
C LYS A 38 2.86 -19.02 -0.52
N THR A 39 1.63 -19.26 -0.96
CA THR A 39 0.91 -18.34 -1.86
C THR A 39 0.56 -17.04 -1.11
N ARG A 40 0.36 -15.93 -1.83
CA ARG A 40 0.05 -14.62 -1.21
C ARG A 40 -1.14 -14.68 -0.23
N TYR A 41 -2.23 -15.38 -0.61
CA TYR A 41 -3.40 -15.56 0.26
C TYR A 41 -3.09 -16.34 1.54
N ASN A 42 -2.37 -17.46 1.42
CA ASN A 42 -2.03 -18.29 2.58
C ASN A 42 -1.00 -17.59 3.49
N CYS A 43 -0.17 -16.71 2.93
CA CYS A 43 0.75 -15.87 3.70
C CYS A 43 0.00 -14.79 4.50
N TYR A 44 -1.01 -14.10 3.91
CA TYR A 44 -1.91 -13.23 4.67
C TYR A 44 -2.63 -13.98 5.81
N ALA A 45 -3.18 -15.16 5.51
CA ALA A 45 -3.88 -15.98 6.50
C ALA A 45 -2.96 -16.31 7.69
N HIS A 46 -1.76 -16.81 7.42
CA HIS A 46 -0.78 -17.14 8.45
C HIS A 46 -0.32 -15.91 9.26
N VAL A 47 0.03 -14.79 8.61
CA VAL A 47 0.48 -13.58 9.32
C VAL A 47 -0.61 -13.03 10.25
N TRP A 48 -1.87 -13.02 9.79
CA TRP A 48 -2.99 -12.62 10.65
C TRP A 48 -3.23 -13.62 11.77
N ASP A 49 -3.46 -14.89 11.43
CA ASP A 49 -3.98 -15.88 12.37
C ASP A 49 -2.94 -16.38 13.39
N SER A 50 -1.65 -16.36 13.06
CA SER A 50 -0.56 -16.87 13.90
C SER A 50 0.23 -15.80 14.65
N HIS A 51 0.10 -14.51 14.30
CA HIS A 51 0.90 -13.43 14.91
C HIS A 51 0.04 -12.22 15.28
N ILE A 52 -0.49 -11.51 14.29
CA ILE A 52 -1.12 -10.19 14.49
C ILE A 52 -2.40 -10.27 15.33
N LYS A 53 -3.24 -11.28 15.10
CA LYS A 53 -4.50 -11.46 15.84
C LYS A 53 -4.28 -11.75 17.33
N GLN A 54 -3.18 -12.39 17.71
CA GLN A 54 -2.84 -12.62 19.12
C GLN A 54 -2.37 -11.33 19.79
N PHE A 55 -1.46 -10.59 19.14
CA PHE A 55 -1.01 -9.28 19.62
C PHE A 55 -2.17 -8.28 19.81
N LEU A 56 -3.13 -8.25 18.88
CA LEU A 56 -4.34 -7.42 18.98
C LEU A 56 -5.38 -7.95 19.98
N ALA A 57 -5.22 -9.16 20.53
CA ALA A 57 -6.11 -9.69 21.57
C ALA A 57 -5.70 -9.27 22.99
N GLU A 58 -4.48 -8.74 23.16
CA GLU A 58 -3.99 -8.18 24.41
C GLU A 58 -4.66 -6.83 24.72
N GLU A 59 -4.92 -6.55 26.01
CA GLU A 59 -5.61 -5.34 26.43
C GLU A 59 -4.86 -4.06 26.01
N GLY A 60 -5.59 -3.10 25.45
CA GLY A 60 -5.04 -1.85 24.93
C GLY A 60 -4.47 -1.90 23.51
N ASN A 61 -4.20 -3.08 22.94
CA ASN A 61 -3.56 -3.20 21.61
C ASN A 61 -4.54 -3.13 20.41
N ASN A 62 -5.86 -3.09 20.63
CA ASN A 62 -6.89 -2.99 19.57
C ASN A 62 -7.67 -1.65 19.60
N PRO A 63 -7.05 -0.50 19.26
CA PRO A 63 -7.70 0.81 19.32
C PRO A 63 -8.83 0.98 18.30
N ASP A 64 -8.83 0.19 17.22
CA ASP A 64 -9.80 0.26 16.11
C ASP A 64 -11.03 -0.65 16.32
N ASN A 65 -11.15 -1.34 17.48
CA ASN A 65 -12.20 -2.32 17.77
C ASN A 65 -12.40 -3.37 16.65
N MET A 66 -11.31 -3.84 16.03
CA MET A 66 -11.37 -4.84 14.96
C MET A 66 -11.88 -6.19 15.46
N LEU A 67 -12.76 -6.83 14.68
CA LEU A 67 -13.31 -8.14 14.99
C LEU A 67 -12.27 -9.26 14.77
N LEU A 68 -11.72 -9.80 15.86
CA LEU A 68 -10.61 -10.78 15.90
C LEU A 68 -11.00 -12.21 15.47
N THR A 69 -11.62 -12.32 14.31
CA THR A 69 -11.97 -13.59 13.65
C THR A 69 -10.80 -14.13 12.81
N SER A 70 -10.90 -15.38 12.36
CA SER A 70 -9.89 -15.95 11.46
C SER A 70 -9.87 -15.25 10.10
N PHE A 71 -8.71 -15.20 9.42
CA PHE A 71 -8.60 -14.44 8.16
C PHE A 71 -9.57 -14.92 7.08
N LYS A 72 -9.87 -16.22 7.08
CA LYS A 72 -10.84 -16.83 6.16
C LYS A 72 -12.27 -16.33 6.41
N ASN A 73 -12.63 -16.10 7.67
CA ASN A 73 -14.00 -15.84 8.12
C ASN A 73 -14.28 -14.34 8.41
N SER A 74 -13.24 -13.51 8.51
CA SER A 74 -13.41 -12.06 8.74
C SER A 74 -14.06 -11.35 7.54
N ASN A 75 -14.97 -10.42 7.83
CA ASN A 75 -15.54 -9.53 6.82
C ASN A 75 -14.61 -8.34 6.46
N GLU A 76 -13.60 -8.05 7.29
CA GLU A 76 -12.73 -6.87 7.15
C GLU A 76 -11.38 -7.16 6.44
N LYS A 77 -11.40 -8.07 5.46
CA LYS A 77 -10.17 -8.64 4.85
C LYS A 77 -9.21 -7.59 4.29
N ASP A 78 -9.68 -6.42 3.88
CA ASP A 78 -8.82 -5.36 3.33
C ASP A 78 -8.11 -4.50 4.39
N LYS A 79 -8.70 -4.34 5.59
CA LYS A 79 -7.98 -3.78 6.74
C LYS A 79 -6.87 -4.74 7.18
N ILE A 80 -7.23 -6.02 7.35
CA ILE A 80 -6.29 -7.08 7.74
C ILE A 80 -5.09 -7.15 6.78
N LYS A 81 -5.32 -7.19 5.46
CA LYS A 81 -4.24 -7.21 4.47
C LYS A 81 -3.25 -6.06 4.68
N LYS A 82 -3.72 -4.81 4.86
CA LYS A 82 -2.84 -3.64 5.07
C LYS A 82 -1.93 -3.78 6.29
N ILE A 83 -2.39 -4.41 7.36
CA ILE A 83 -1.58 -4.66 8.56
C ILE A 83 -0.54 -5.75 8.24
N CYS A 84 -0.98 -6.88 7.67
CA CYS A 84 -0.12 -8.00 7.33
C CYS A 84 0.96 -7.68 6.29
N GLU A 85 0.74 -6.73 5.36
CA GLU A 85 1.72 -6.37 4.32
C GLU A 85 3.07 -5.86 4.89
N ARG A 86 3.11 -5.38 6.14
CA ARG A 86 4.37 -5.00 6.82
C ARG A 86 5.24 -6.20 7.20
N TYR A 87 4.64 -7.38 7.35
CA TYR A 87 5.29 -8.62 7.82
C TYR A 87 5.33 -9.70 6.73
N MET A 88 5.26 -9.29 5.45
CA MET A 88 5.26 -10.17 4.29
C MET A 88 6.32 -9.74 3.28
N ILE A 89 7.07 -10.70 2.75
CA ILE A 89 8.08 -10.48 1.71
C ILE A 89 7.79 -11.39 0.52
N LYS A 90 7.96 -10.86 -0.70
CA LYS A 90 7.93 -11.67 -1.93
C LYS A 90 9.35 -12.09 -2.31
N LEU A 91 9.55 -13.37 -2.57
CA LEU A 91 10.79 -13.93 -3.09
C LEU A 91 10.79 -13.85 -4.62
N VAL A 92 11.93 -13.45 -5.20
CA VAL A 92 12.12 -13.30 -6.65
C VAL A 92 13.42 -13.99 -7.07
N ASP A 93 13.36 -14.81 -8.12
CA ASP A 93 14.52 -15.55 -8.64
C ASP A 93 15.43 -14.61 -9.46
N LYS A 94 16.74 -14.60 -9.15
CA LYS A 94 17.73 -13.74 -9.84
C LYS A 94 17.90 -14.02 -11.33
N THR A 95 17.45 -15.16 -11.83
CA THR A 95 17.63 -15.58 -13.23
C THR A 95 16.63 -14.96 -14.21
N GLN A 96 15.52 -14.37 -13.73
CA GLN A 96 14.60 -13.61 -14.58
C GLN A 96 15.05 -12.15 -14.71
N GLY A 97 16.02 -11.92 -15.59
CA GLY A 97 16.53 -10.58 -15.89
C GLY A 97 15.45 -9.63 -16.43
N ARG A 98 15.58 -8.34 -16.10
CA ARG A 98 14.80 -7.20 -16.62
C ARG A 98 13.28 -7.26 -16.38
N GLN A 99 12.87 -7.00 -15.14
CA GLN A 99 11.74 -6.11 -14.89
C GLN A 99 12.26 -4.82 -14.25
N THR A 100 12.55 -3.83 -15.10
CA THR A 100 12.98 -2.49 -14.69
C THR A 100 11.80 -1.74 -14.06
N TYR A 101 11.93 -1.35 -12.79
CA TYR A 101 10.99 -0.47 -12.13
C TYR A 101 11.27 1.00 -12.48
N PRO A 102 10.26 1.89 -12.60
CA PRO A 102 10.45 3.24 -13.16
C PRO A 102 11.16 4.25 -12.23
N PHE A 103 11.54 3.85 -11.01
CA PHE A 103 12.09 4.75 -9.98
C PHE A 103 13.34 4.18 -9.30
N ALA A 104 14.20 3.48 -10.06
CA ALA A 104 15.53 3.15 -9.58
C ALA A 104 16.36 4.43 -9.47
N PHE A 105 16.88 4.72 -8.27
CA PHE A 105 17.87 5.77 -8.04
C PHE A 105 19.07 5.57 -8.99
N THR A 106 19.64 6.68 -9.46
CA THR A 106 20.64 6.71 -10.53
C THR A 106 21.81 5.75 -10.30
N GLU A 107 22.26 5.11 -11.39
CA GLU A 107 23.23 4.00 -11.41
C GLU A 107 24.58 4.30 -10.70
N THR A 108 24.88 5.58 -10.47
CA THR A 108 26.07 6.08 -9.77
C THR A 108 26.08 5.84 -8.26
N ILE A 109 24.93 5.76 -7.58
CA ILE A 109 24.85 5.74 -6.10
C ILE A 109 24.72 4.31 -5.54
N ALA A 110 24.14 3.39 -6.31
CA ALA A 110 23.93 2.00 -5.90
C ALA A 110 25.21 1.26 -5.42
N PRO A 111 26.40 1.43 -6.04
CA PRO A 111 27.63 0.81 -5.55
C PRO A 111 28.06 1.35 -4.18
N LEU A 112 27.93 2.66 -3.97
CA LEU A 112 28.32 3.35 -2.74
C LEU A 112 27.48 2.90 -1.53
N ILE A 113 26.16 2.78 -1.73
CA ILE A 113 25.25 2.25 -0.70
C ILE A 113 25.54 0.76 -0.44
N GLY A 114 25.84 -0.04 -1.48
CA GLY A 114 26.21 -1.45 -1.33
C GLY A 114 27.50 -1.66 -0.53
N VAL A 115 28.51 -0.80 -0.71
CA VAL A 115 29.75 -0.83 0.09
C VAL A 115 29.48 -0.40 1.53
N ALA A 116 28.74 0.68 1.76
CA ALA A 116 28.39 1.16 3.10
C ALA A 116 27.54 0.14 3.90
N LEU A 117 26.60 -0.55 3.26
CA LEU A 117 25.81 -1.61 3.91
C LEU A 117 26.65 -2.85 4.25
N ASN A 118 27.59 -3.24 3.39
CA ASN A 118 28.53 -4.32 3.69
C ASN A 118 29.49 -3.98 4.84
N GLU A 119 29.97 -2.73 4.90
CA GLU A 119 30.74 -2.19 6.04
C GLU A 119 29.96 -2.29 7.35
N LEU A 120 28.69 -1.87 7.34
CA LEU A 120 27.81 -1.92 8.51
C LEU A 120 27.49 -3.36 8.92
N GLN A 121 27.15 -4.26 7.99
CA GLN A 121 26.91 -5.67 8.31
C GLN A 121 28.16 -6.37 8.85
N LYS A 122 29.36 -6.04 8.37
CA LYS A 122 30.62 -6.55 8.96
C LYS A 122 30.80 -6.08 10.40
N LYS A 123 30.52 -4.80 10.69
CA LYS A 123 30.60 -4.24 12.06
C LYS A 123 29.56 -4.86 13.00
N GLU A 124 28.32 -5.04 12.55
CA GLU A 124 27.28 -5.76 13.31
C GLU A 124 27.67 -7.22 13.59
N SER A 125 28.22 -7.93 12.60
CA SER A 125 28.67 -9.31 12.74
C SER A 125 29.83 -9.44 13.74
N GLN A 126 30.79 -8.50 13.71
CA GLN A 126 31.89 -8.46 14.67
C GLN A 126 31.41 -8.14 16.10
N ASN A 127 30.43 -7.24 16.25
CA ASN A 127 29.84 -6.93 17.56
C ASN A 127 29.02 -8.10 18.11
N LYS A 128 28.22 -8.79 17.28
CA LYS A 128 27.51 -10.01 17.71
C LYS A 128 28.45 -11.11 18.17
N ASN A 129 29.53 -11.38 17.42
CA ASN A 129 30.51 -12.39 17.82
C ASN A 129 31.20 -12.06 19.16
N LYS A 130 31.47 -10.78 19.44
CA LYS A 130 31.98 -10.34 20.75
C LYS A 130 30.95 -10.53 21.86
N GLN A 131 29.70 -10.17 21.62
CA GLN A 131 28.61 -10.28 22.59
C GLN A 131 28.32 -11.76 22.92
N GLU A 132 28.34 -12.64 21.91
CA GLU A 132 28.16 -14.08 22.09
C GLU A 132 29.35 -14.78 22.78
N GLN A 133 30.57 -14.24 22.66
CA GLN A 133 31.73 -14.68 23.46
C GLN A 133 31.64 -14.22 24.91
N GLU A 134 31.16 -13.00 25.16
CA GLU A 134 30.96 -12.47 26.52
C GLU A 134 29.83 -13.23 27.25
N GLU A 135 28.71 -13.50 26.59
CA GLU A 135 27.61 -14.31 27.15
C GLU A 135 28.00 -15.77 27.44
N LYS A 136 28.90 -16.36 26.64
CA LYS A 136 29.46 -17.70 26.92
C LYS A 136 30.42 -17.68 28.10
N ARG A 137 31.20 -16.61 28.27
CA ARG A 137 31.99 -16.39 29.50
C ARG A 137 31.11 -16.26 30.74
N ILE A 138 30.06 -15.44 30.68
CA ILE A 138 29.14 -15.23 31.82
C ILE A 138 28.45 -16.54 32.21
N ARG A 139 27.90 -17.30 31.26
CA ARG A 139 27.31 -18.63 31.54
C ARG A 139 28.31 -19.61 32.18
N SER A 140 29.56 -19.64 31.70
CA SER A 140 30.60 -20.50 32.30
C SER A 140 31.02 -20.10 33.73
N ILE A 141 30.69 -18.87 34.16
CA ILE A 141 30.91 -18.38 35.53
C ILE A 141 29.69 -18.68 36.40
N GLU A 142 28.48 -18.63 35.84
CA GLU A 142 27.23 -18.98 36.51
C GLU A 142 27.11 -20.49 36.76
N GLU A 143 27.40 -21.33 35.77
CA GLU A 143 27.47 -22.81 35.93
C GLU A 143 28.51 -23.23 36.99
N LYS A 144 29.62 -22.47 37.11
CA LYS A 144 30.62 -22.68 38.17
C LYS A 144 30.16 -22.25 39.56
N ARG A 145 29.16 -21.35 39.67
CA ARG A 145 28.56 -20.97 40.95
C ARG A 145 27.52 -21.99 41.41
N GLU A 146 26.71 -22.52 40.50
CA GLU A 146 25.72 -23.55 40.85
C GLU A 146 26.36 -24.86 41.32
N PHE A 147 27.52 -25.25 40.76
CA PHE A 147 28.24 -26.47 41.19
C PHE A 147 28.86 -26.39 42.61
N LEU A 148 29.00 -25.19 43.19
CA LEU A 148 29.59 -24.97 44.52
C LEU A 148 28.54 -24.65 45.60
N GLY A 149 27.25 -24.65 45.25
CA GLY A 149 26.17 -24.12 46.09
C GLY A 149 25.30 -25.14 46.84
N HIS A 150 25.60 -26.44 46.81
CA HIS A 150 24.80 -27.49 47.45
C HIS A 150 25.65 -28.50 48.24
N ASN A 151 25.22 -28.72 49.49
CA ASN A 151 25.84 -29.39 50.66
C ASN A 151 26.42 -28.36 51.66
N GLU A 152 25.82 -28.05 52.82
CA GLU A 152 24.56 -28.45 53.48
C GLU A 152 24.04 -27.23 54.31
N ILE A 153 22.91 -27.18 55.04
CA ILE A 153 21.90 -28.19 55.40
C ILE A 153 20.47 -27.56 55.40
N ILE A 154 19.53 -28.03 56.23
CA ILE A 154 18.09 -27.70 56.24
C ILE A 154 17.62 -27.11 57.60
N LYS A 155 16.72 -26.11 57.51
CA LYS A 155 15.65 -25.63 58.42
C LYS A 155 15.51 -26.20 59.85
N THR A 156 15.13 -25.31 60.78
CA THR A 156 13.79 -25.33 61.42
C THR A 156 13.31 -23.91 61.75
N ASP A 157 11.98 -23.71 61.70
CA ASP A 157 11.24 -22.52 62.14
C ASP A 157 11.17 -22.49 63.71
N SER A 158 10.56 -21.56 64.47
CA SER A 158 9.72 -20.38 64.24
C SER A 158 9.70 -19.50 65.52
N GLU A 159 9.30 -18.23 65.40
CA GLU A 159 8.64 -17.36 66.41
C GLU A 159 8.69 -17.71 67.92
N THR A 160 9.37 -16.85 68.70
CA THR A 160 9.08 -16.35 70.08
C THR A 160 10.39 -15.73 70.62
N THR A 161 10.47 -14.62 71.34
CA THR A 161 9.46 -13.72 71.94
C THR A 161 10.10 -12.33 72.12
N GLU A 162 9.38 -11.25 71.80
CA GLU A 162 9.59 -10.00 72.52
C GLU A 162 9.11 -10.15 73.97
N ASN A 163 9.62 -9.31 74.88
CA ASN A 163 9.38 -9.28 76.33
C ASN A 163 10.08 -10.37 77.15
N ILE A 164 11.24 -10.02 77.72
CA ILE A 164 11.38 -9.86 79.18
C ILE A 164 12.16 -8.57 79.45
N LEU A 165 11.71 -7.86 80.47
CA LEU A 165 12.12 -6.51 80.88
C LEU A 165 13.55 -6.43 81.45
N ASN A 166 14.12 -5.22 81.36
CA ASN A 166 14.92 -4.53 82.38
C ASN A 166 15.55 -5.38 83.51
N ASN A 167 16.88 -5.27 83.68
CA ASN A 167 17.41 -4.51 84.82
C ASN A 167 18.89 -4.15 84.69
N SER A 168 19.21 -2.97 85.21
CA SER A 168 20.55 -2.41 85.43
C SER A 168 21.37 -3.19 86.47
N GLN A 169 22.70 -3.20 86.34
CA GLN A 169 23.60 -2.56 87.33
C GLN A 169 25.09 -2.58 86.89
N GLU A 170 25.82 -1.55 87.33
CA GLU A 170 27.28 -1.47 87.26
C GLU A 170 27.93 -2.53 88.17
N TYR A 171 29.16 -2.97 87.85
CA TYR A 171 30.09 -3.42 88.89
C TYR A 171 31.53 -2.96 88.61
N GLN A 172 32.24 -2.67 89.70
CA GLN A 172 33.45 -1.85 89.73
C GLN A 172 34.74 -2.62 89.46
N ILE A 173 35.79 -1.85 89.12
CA ILE A 173 37.19 -2.26 89.12
C ILE A 173 37.63 -2.59 90.56
N VAL A 174 38.35 -3.70 90.74
CA VAL A 174 39.13 -4.00 91.94
C VAL A 174 40.55 -4.39 91.52
N GLU A 175 41.54 -3.70 92.06
CA GLU A 175 42.97 -4.04 91.96
C GLU A 175 43.42 -4.86 93.19
N GLU A 176 44.69 -5.31 93.16
CA GLU A 176 45.38 -6.16 94.15
C GLU A 176 44.97 -7.66 94.15
N GLY A 177 45.90 -8.62 94.25
CA GLY A 177 47.37 -8.50 94.28
C GLY A 177 48.08 -9.87 94.34
N ASN A 178 49.40 -9.83 94.17
CA ASN A 178 50.39 -10.90 94.33
C ASN A 178 50.42 -12.10 93.35
N ASN A 179 51.65 -12.33 92.87
CA ASN A 179 52.04 -13.48 92.06
C ASN A 179 52.05 -14.77 92.89
N GLU A 180 51.69 -15.90 92.27
CA GLU A 180 52.51 -17.11 92.34
C GLU A 180 52.23 -18.00 91.11
N GLU A 181 53.27 -18.63 90.58
CA GLU A 181 53.27 -19.37 89.30
C GLU A 181 53.76 -20.80 89.55
N TYR A 182 53.04 -21.82 89.08
CA TYR A 182 53.53 -23.21 89.06
C TYR A 182 53.25 -23.92 87.72
N LYS A 183 54.25 -24.72 87.33
CA LYS A 183 54.41 -25.57 86.13
C LYS A 183 53.68 -26.93 86.27
N ILE A 184 53.39 -27.77 85.26
CA ILE A 184 53.73 -27.82 83.82
C ILE A 184 52.70 -28.71 83.06
N ASN A 185 52.57 -28.54 81.72
CA ASN A 185 51.68 -29.22 80.76
C ASN A 185 50.18 -28.84 80.85
N GLU A 186 49.46 -28.58 79.75
CA GLU A 186 49.75 -28.82 78.33
C GLU A 186 50.26 -27.58 77.54
N LEU A 187 51.23 -27.85 76.65
CA LEU A 187 51.71 -27.07 75.49
C LEU A 187 52.17 -25.60 75.64
N LEU A 188 51.39 -24.63 76.14
CA LEU A 188 51.89 -23.23 76.32
C LEU A 188 50.96 -22.30 77.11
N LYS A 189 51.53 -21.51 78.04
CA LYS A 189 50.88 -20.30 78.58
C LYS A 189 51.94 -19.30 79.07
N ILE A 190 52.00 -18.12 78.46
CA ILE A 190 52.93 -17.04 78.84
C ILE A 190 52.17 -15.72 79.04
N LYS A 191 52.07 -15.28 80.30
CA LYS A 191 51.81 -13.89 80.74
C LYS A 191 52.47 -13.67 82.12
N GLY A 192 53.79 -13.60 82.24
CA GLY A 192 54.80 -13.70 81.18
C GLY A 192 56.17 -13.19 81.62
N ILE A 193 57.09 -13.02 80.67
CA ILE A 193 58.41 -12.46 80.94
C ILE A 193 58.37 -10.95 80.70
N ARG A 194 58.39 -10.16 81.78
CA ARG A 194 58.75 -8.73 81.69
C ARG A 194 60.27 -8.62 81.56
N ASN A 195 60.69 -7.71 80.68
CA ASN A 195 62.08 -7.37 80.34
C ASN A 195 62.88 -8.47 79.61
N LYS A 196 62.72 -8.48 78.27
CA LYS A 196 63.57 -9.12 77.25
C LYS A 196 63.34 -10.61 76.91
N VAL A 197 62.11 -10.99 76.58
CA VAL A 197 61.93 -11.78 75.33
C VAL A 197 61.67 -10.77 74.23
N GLN A 198 62.67 -10.51 73.39
CA GLN A 198 62.56 -9.54 72.28
C GLN A 198 62.00 -10.18 71.01
N GLN A 199 62.13 -11.50 70.87
CA GLN A 199 61.69 -12.26 69.70
C GLN A 199 61.42 -13.71 70.11
N LEU A 200 60.39 -14.32 69.52
CA LEU A 200 60.09 -15.75 69.65
C LEU A 200 60.17 -16.36 68.25
N TYR A 201 61.13 -17.25 68.03
CA TYR A 201 61.31 -17.96 66.77
C TYR A 201 60.78 -19.39 66.93
N MET A 202 59.74 -19.75 66.16
CA MET A 202 59.16 -21.10 66.16
C MET A 202 59.26 -21.71 64.77
N LEU A 203 59.87 -22.89 64.70
CA LEU A 203 59.98 -23.70 63.50
C LEU A 203 58.81 -24.70 63.47
N GLY A 204 57.65 -24.26 62.99
CA GLY A 204 56.45 -25.11 62.91
C GLY A 204 55.15 -24.33 62.72
N GLU A 205 54.03 -25.05 62.75
CA GLU A 205 52.68 -24.47 62.71
C GLU A 205 52.24 -24.01 64.10
N ILE A 206 51.46 -22.93 64.16
CA ILE A 206 50.94 -22.35 65.41
C ILE A 206 49.43 -22.53 65.44
N PHE A 207 48.94 -23.37 66.33
CA PHE A 207 47.50 -23.53 66.58
C PHE A 207 47.05 -22.54 67.65
N SER A 208 46.09 -21.67 67.33
CA SER A 208 45.47 -20.74 68.28
C SER A 208 43.95 -20.83 68.20
N ASN A 209 43.30 -21.09 69.34
CA ASN A 209 41.85 -21.21 69.42
C ASN A 209 41.12 -19.85 69.37
N GLU A 210 41.81 -18.76 69.76
CA GLU A 210 41.25 -17.40 69.86
C GLU A 210 41.94 -16.40 68.91
N GLY A 211 42.74 -16.91 67.95
CA GLY A 211 43.44 -16.10 66.96
C GLY A 211 44.67 -15.36 67.49
N PHE A 212 45.00 -14.22 66.88
CA PHE A 212 46.16 -13.38 67.23
C PHE A 212 45.72 -11.92 67.46
N LEU A 213 46.04 -11.37 68.63
CA LEU A 213 45.78 -9.96 68.95
C LEU A 213 47.02 -9.11 68.67
N VAL A 214 46.92 -8.19 67.70
CA VAL A 214 48.00 -7.26 67.35
C VAL A 214 47.78 -5.91 68.05
N ARG A 215 48.82 -5.37 68.70
CA ARG A 215 48.77 -4.06 69.37
C ARG A 215 48.61 -2.94 68.34
N SER A 216 47.39 -2.40 68.21
CA SER A 216 47.01 -1.50 67.11
C SER A 216 46.51 -0.10 67.53
N ASP A 217 46.41 0.19 68.84
CA ASP A 217 46.02 1.50 69.39
C ASP A 217 46.94 2.62 68.88
N GLU A 218 46.33 3.71 68.41
CA GLU A 218 46.95 4.88 67.77
C GLU A 218 48.13 5.46 68.57
N ARG A 219 48.05 5.46 69.91
CA ARG A 219 49.11 5.98 70.79
C ARG A 219 50.43 5.21 70.69
N ASN A 220 50.41 4.04 70.05
CA ASN A 220 51.58 3.19 69.81
C ASN A 220 52.12 3.32 68.38
N LYS A 221 51.54 4.19 67.55
CA LYS A 221 51.90 4.42 66.15
C LYS A 221 52.39 5.85 65.96
N LYS A 222 53.18 6.06 64.91
CA LYS A 222 53.65 7.36 64.41
C LYS A 222 53.61 7.30 62.88
N GLU A 223 53.69 8.46 62.23
CA GLU A 223 53.78 8.55 60.76
C GLU A 223 52.64 7.77 60.05
N ILE A 224 51.41 7.97 60.54
CA ILE A 224 50.22 7.32 60.00
C ILE A 224 49.81 8.00 58.68
N GLU A 225 50.22 7.40 57.57
CA GLU A 225 49.86 7.83 56.22
C GLU A 225 48.72 6.99 55.61
N LYS A 226 48.12 7.50 54.54
CA LYS A 226 47.09 6.78 53.79
C LYS A 226 47.75 5.80 52.81
N ILE A 227 47.25 4.57 52.75
CA ILE A 227 47.59 3.63 51.68
C ILE A 227 46.92 4.12 50.37
N ASP A 228 47.74 4.56 49.42
CA ASP A 228 47.33 4.98 48.09
C ASP A 228 47.75 3.96 47.02
N LYS A 229 46.96 3.83 45.94
CA LYS A 229 47.18 2.88 44.85
C LYS A 229 47.12 1.42 45.32
N ALA A 230 46.36 1.14 46.37
CA ALA A 230 46.24 -0.18 46.98
C ALA A 230 45.72 -1.23 45.96
N LEU A 231 44.77 -0.85 45.10
CA LEU A 231 44.27 -1.70 44.02
C LEU A 231 45.32 -1.98 42.95
N TYR A 232 46.25 -1.05 42.71
CA TYR A 232 47.34 -1.27 41.76
C TYR A 232 48.30 -2.32 42.30
N GLY A 233 48.83 -2.17 43.51
CA GLY A 233 49.78 -3.14 44.06
C GLY A 233 49.16 -4.52 44.25
N LEU A 234 47.92 -4.60 44.78
CA LEU A 234 47.21 -5.87 44.94
C LEU A 234 46.98 -6.60 43.59
N LYS A 235 46.78 -5.87 42.48
CA LYS A 235 46.66 -6.47 41.13
C LYS A 235 47.96 -7.06 40.58
N HIS A 236 49.11 -6.69 41.13
CA HIS A 236 50.42 -7.21 40.71
C HIS A 236 50.96 -8.28 41.66
N LEU A 237 50.33 -8.49 42.82
CA LEU A 237 50.60 -9.65 43.68
C LEU A 237 49.95 -10.92 43.10
N TYR A 238 50.68 -12.04 43.15
CA TYR A 238 50.22 -13.33 42.63
C TYR A 238 50.15 -14.38 43.75
N GLY A 239 48.96 -14.93 43.96
CA GLY A 239 48.82 -16.16 44.74
C GLY A 239 49.50 -17.33 44.01
N ARG A 240 50.36 -18.06 44.71
CA ARG A 240 51.12 -19.20 44.22
C ARG A 240 50.76 -20.46 45.01
N GLU A 241 50.62 -21.58 44.30
CA GLU A 241 50.56 -22.93 44.88
C GLU A 241 51.99 -23.50 44.91
N PHE A 242 52.46 -23.96 46.06
CA PHE A 242 53.83 -24.43 46.25
C PHE A 242 53.95 -25.59 47.24
N LYS A 243 55.18 -26.13 47.36
CA LYS A 243 55.61 -27.14 48.34
C LYS A 243 56.96 -26.73 48.91
N TYR A 244 57.23 -27.07 50.16
CA TYR A 244 58.56 -26.85 50.75
C TYR A 244 59.54 -27.96 50.34
N LEU A 245 60.82 -27.61 50.24
CA LEU A 245 61.90 -28.53 49.84
C LEU A 245 62.47 -29.37 50.99
N ARG A 246 62.23 -28.97 52.25
CA ARG A 246 62.93 -29.50 53.43
C ARG A 246 62.33 -30.76 54.03
N ASP A 247 61.16 -31.21 53.58
CA ASP A 247 60.46 -32.36 54.15
C ASP A 247 60.02 -33.34 53.04
N PRO A 248 60.70 -34.50 52.90
CA PRO A 248 60.35 -35.50 51.88
C PRO A 248 58.99 -36.19 52.11
N GLU A 249 58.43 -36.13 53.32
CA GLU A 249 57.15 -36.74 53.65
C GLU A 249 55.98 -35.75 53.59
N ASP A 250 56.19 -34.45 53.86
CA ASP A 250 55.15 -33.42 53.63
C ASP A 250 54.89 -33.18 52.13
N LYS A 251 53.94 -33.94 51.59
CA LYS A 251 53.45 -33.79 50.21
C LYS A 251 52.32 -32.77 50.08
N ALA A 252 51.92 -32.07 51.14
CA ALA A 252 50.83 -31.10 51.10
C ALA A 252 51.16 -29.94 50.15
N ARG A 253 50.16 -29.50 49.39
CA ARG A 253 50.25 -28.27 48.59
C ARG A 253 49.76 -27.12 49.44
N ARG A 254 50.51 -26.03 49.47
CA ARG A 254 50.18 -24.82 50.24
C ARG A 254 49.99 -23.64 49.28
N TYR A 255 49.15 -22.69 49.67
CA TYR A 255 48.88 -21.47 48.92
C TYR A 255 49.46 -20.27 49.67
N GLY A 256 50.03 -19.31 48.95
CA GLY A 256 50.60 -18.10 49.53
C GLY A 256 51.27 -17.22 48.48
N PHE A 257 52.27 -16.46 48.88
CA PHE A 257 53.07 -15.59 48.01
C PHE A 257 54.54 -16.00 48.01
N ILE A 258 55.24 -15.73 46.90
CA ILE A 258 56.70 -15.79 46.84
C ILE A 258 57.25 -14.47 47.40
N ALA A 259 58.11 -14.54 48.42
CA ALA A 259 58.59 -13.34 49.13
C ALA A 259 59.32 -12.34 48.22
N GLN A 260 60.03 -12.84 47.19
CA GLN A 260 60.67 -12.01 46.17
C GLN A 260 59.64 -11.20 45.35
N GLU A 261 58.53 -11.81 44.95
CA GLU A 261 57.45 -11.14 44.20
C GLU A 261 56.74 -10.08 45.07
N VAL A 262 56.55 -10.36 46.37
CA VAL A 262 56.02 -9.37 47.31
C VAL A 262 56.99 -8.20 47.48
N LYS A 263 58.30 -8.49 47.62
CA LYS A 263 59.35 -7.48 47.87
C LYS A 263 59.49 -6.44 46.76
N GLU A 264 59.17 -6.81 45.52
CA GLU A 264 59.18 -5.89 44.37
C GLU A 264 58.05 -4.86 44.42
N ILE A 265 56.95 -5.13 45.14
CA ILE A 265 55.73 -4.32 45.14
C ILE A 265 55.51 -3.64 46.51
N TYR A 266 55.69 -4.40 47.59
CA TYR A 266 55.53 -3.99 48.99
C TYR A 266 56.74 -4.49 49.80
N PRO A 267 57.93 -3.89 49.64
CA PRO A 267 59.15 -4.31 50.34
C PRO A 267 59.03 -4.28 51.87
N GLU A 268 58.19 -3.41 52.42
CA GLU A 268 57.90 -3.30 53.85
C GLU A 268 57.18 -4.52 54.45
N LEU A 269 56.54 -5.35 53.62
CA LEU A 269 55.91 -6.61 54.03
C LEU A 269 56.88 -7.80 54.00
N VAL A 270 58.16 -7.59 53.69
CA VAL A 270 59.15 -8.67 53.56
C VAL A 270 60.32 -8.46 54.52
N GLN A 271 60.45 -9.36 55.49
CA GLN A 271 61.56 -9.37 56.44
C GLN A 271 62.69 -10.27 55.93
N ILE A 272 63.93 -9.88 56.23
CA ILE A 272 65.14 -10.63 55.91
C ILE A 272 65.77 -11.10 57.22
N ASP A 273 66.05 -12.39 57.36
CA ASP A 273 66.78 -12.93 58.52
C ASP A 273 68.31 -12.79 58.38
N GLU A 274 69.04 -13.14 59.44
CA GLU A 274 70.51 -13.03 59.49
C GLU A 274 71.23 -13.98 58.50
N GLU A 275 70.55 -15.03 58.02
CA GLU A 275 71.06 -15.98 57.02
C GLU A 275 70.68 -15.57 55.58
N GLY A 276 69.92 -14.49 55.42
CA GLY A 276 69.45 -13.97 54.12
C GLY A 276 68.13 -14.58 53.62
N GLY A 277 67.45 -15.37 54.44
CA GLY A 277 66.10 -15.88 54.17
C GLY A 277 65.06 -14.76 54.15
N LEU A 278 64.00 -14.93 53.35
CA LEU A 278 62.93 -13.95 53.20
C LEU A 278 61.60 -14.51 53.75
N THR A 279 60.93 -13.73 54.59
CA THR A 279 59.60 -14.04 55.15
C THR A 279 58.61 -12.92 54.85
N VAL A 280 57.31 -13.23 54.78
CA VAL A 280 56.25 -12.28 54.37
C VAL A 280 55.27 -12.04 55.53
N ASP A 281 54.95 -10.78 55.80
CA ASP A 281 53.82 -10.40 56.65
C ASP A 281 52.50 -10.47 55.85
N TYR A 282 51.77 -11.58 56.02
CA TYR A 282 50.45 -11.76 55.44
C TYR A 282 49.36 -10.88 56.08
N LEU A 283 49.54 -10.44 57.33
CA LEU A 283 48.55 -9.60 58.02
C LEU A 283 48.59 -8.16 57.50
N GLY A 284 49.78 -7.65 57.16
CA GLY A 284 49.96 -6.34 56.52
C GLY A 284 49.29 -6.19 55.14
N ILE A 285 48.94 -7.31 54.47
CA ILE A 285 48.16 -7.29 53.22
C ILE A 285 46.68 -6.93 53.47
N ILE A 286 46.14 -7.18 54.67
CA ILE A 286 44.71 -6.99 54.96
C ILE A 286 44.28 -5.51 54.85
N PRO A 287 44.98 -4.53 55.46
CA PRO A 287 44.68 -3.10 55.27
C PRO A 287 44.77 -2.66 53.79
N ILE A 288 45.75 -3.18 53.03
CA ILE A 288 45.89 -2.90 51.60
C ILE A 288 44.66 -3.42 50.84
N MET A 289 44.18 -4.63 51.15
CA MET A 289 42.97 -5.17 50.54
C MET A 289 41.72 -4.34 50.86
N VAL A 290 41.61 -3.80 52.08
CA VAL A 290 40.51 -2.91 52.48
C VAL A 290 40.53 -1.60 51.66
N GLU A 291 41.68 -0.95 51.52
CA GLU A 291 41.78 0.28 50.71
C GLU A 291 41.60 -0.01 49.20
N ALA A 292 42.06 -1.16 48.70
CA ALA A 292 41.81 -1.59 47.33
C ALA A 292 40.31 -1.76 47.04
N LEU A 293 39.53 -2.30 47.98
CA LEU A 293 38.07 -2.41 47.86
C LEU A 293 37.40 -1.04 47.85
N LYS A 294 37.82 -0.09 48.69
CA LYS A 294 37.34 1.30 48.68
C LYS A 294 37.68 2.03 47.36
N GLU A 295 38.87 1.78 46.79
CA GLU A 295 39.25 2.30 45.46
C GLU A 295 38.32 1.74 44.36
N ILE A 296 37.97 0.44 44.39
CA ILE A 296 37.01 -0.18 43.46
C ILE A 296 35.62 0.46 43.61
N GLU A 297 35.11 0.60 44.84
CA GLU A 297 33.78 1.16 45.11
C GLU A 297 33.68 2.59 44.56
N LYS A 298 34.68 3.43 44.84
CA LYS A 298 34.75 4.83 44.37
C LYS A 298 34.73 4.95 42.84
N GLU A 299 35.46 4.10 42.12
CA GLU A 299 35.41 4.08 40.65
C GLU A 299 34.07 3.51 40.12
N SER A 300 33.48 2.52 40.80
CA SER A 300 32.14 2.00 40.47
C SER A 300 31.06 3.09 40.58
N GLU A 301 31.05 3.86 41.68
CA GLU A 301 30.14 5.00 41.84
C GLU A 301 30.34 6.06 40.76
N LYS A 302 31.60 6.40 40.44
CA LYS A 302 31.96 7.39 39.42
C LYS A 302 31.47 6.95 38.03
N ILE A 303 31.64 5.67 37.68
CA ILE A 303 31.07 5.09 36.45
C ILE A 303 29.53 5.19 36.46
N ARG A 304 28.89 4.89 37.60
CA ARG A 304 27.43 4.98 37.74
C ARG A 304 26.91 6.41 37.59
N ARG A 305 27.59 7.41 38.18
CA ARG A 305 27.28 8.84 38.01
C ARG A 305 27.43 9.26 36.55
N ASN A 306 28.54 8.90 35.89
CA ASN A 306 28.77 9.23 34.47
C ASN A 306 27.69 8.63 33.56
N LYS A 307 27.34 7.34 33.73
CA LYS A 307 26.25 6.71 32.97
C LYS A 307 24.89 7.38 33.18
N LYS A 308 24.61 7.89 34.38
CA LYS A 308 23.37 8.63 34.65
C LYS A 308 23.34 9.96 33.88
N ILE A 309 24.43 10.73 33.93
CA ILE A 309 24.58 12.00 33.21
C ILE A 309 24.49 11.79 31.69
N GLU A 310 25.13 10.74 31.17
CA GLU A 310 25.05 10.37 29.75
C GLU A 310 23.63 10.03 29.32
N SER A 311 22.89 9.25 30.13
CA SER A 311 21.47 8.93 29.89
C SER A 311 20.58 10.18 29.91
N GLU A 312 20.78 11.09 30.87
CA GLU A 312 20.03 12.36 30.96
C GLU A 312 20.30 13.24 29.73
N ASN A 313 21.56 13.38 29.31
CA ASN A 313 21.93 14.13 28.09
C ASN A 313 21.38 13.49 26.80
N LEU A 314 21.37 12.17 26.72
CA LEU A 314 20.79 11.43 25.59
C LEU A 314 19.28 11.66 25.51
N ASN A 315 18.57 11.60 26.64
CA ASN A 315 17.13 11.87 26.71
C ASN A 315 16.79 13.33 26.32
N LEU A 316 17.60 14.31 26.73
CA LEU A 316 17.45 15.70 26.28
C LEU A 316 17.64 15.83 24.76
N THR A 317 18.62 15.13 24.19
CA THR A 317 18.89 15.12 22.75
C THR A 317 17.73 14.47 21.96
N ILE A 318 17.24 13.32 22.42
CA ILE A 318 16.08 12.61 21.84
C ILE A 318 14.83 13.49 21.89
N ASN A 319 14.55 14.15 23.02
CA ASN A 319 13.40 15.05 23.13
C ASN A 319 13.51 16.28 22.21
N LYS A 320 14.72 16.74 21.90
CA LYS A 320 14.94 17.80 20.91
C LYS A 320 14.70 17.31 19.48
N THR A 321 15.27 16.17 19.09
CA THR A 321 15.11 15.63 17.73
C THR A 321 13.67 15.21 17.44
N ILE A 322 12.93 14.67 18.41
CA ILE A 322 11.50 14.37 18.27
C ILE A 322 10.69 15.64 17.98
N LYS A 323 10.98 16.76 18.66
CA LYS A 323 10.30 18.05 18.39
C LYS A 323 10.58 18.57 16.99
N GLU A 324 11.82 18.44 16.51
CA GLU A 324 12.21 18.80 15.14
C GLU A 324 11.53 17.90 14.10
N LEU A 325 11.45 16.58 14.33
CA LEU A 325 10.74 15.64 13.46
C LEU A 325 9.24 15.93 13.36
N ILE A 326 8.56 16.22 14.47
CA ILE A 326 7.13 16.59 14.48
C ILE A 326 6.89 17.88 13.70
N ARG A 327 7.80 18.86 13.81
CA ARG A 327 7.74 20.10 13.02
C ARG A 327 7.87 19.82 11.53
N ILE A 328 8.87 19.02 11.14
CA ILE A 328 9.10 18.62 9.75
C ILE A 328 7.90 17.85 9.19
N GLU A 329 7.32 16.91 9.95
CA GLU A 329 6.10 16.19 9.54
C GLU A 329 4.91 17.13 9.29
N LYS A 330 4.73 18.14 10.15
CA LYS A 330 3.70 19.17 9.99
C LYS A 330 3.91 20.00 8.72
N GLU A 331 5.13 20.47 8.48
CA GLU A 331 5.50 21.24 7.28
C GLU A 331 5.29 20.40 6.00
N PHE A 332 5.69 19.12 5.99
CA PHE A 332 5.40 18.19 4.88
C PHE A 332 3.90 17.95 4.65
N LYS A 333 3.11 17.87 5.73
CA LYS A 333 1.66 17.67 5.64
C LYS A 333 0.97 18.90 5.06
N GLU A 334 1.37 20.10 5.48
CA GLU A 334 0.85 21.37 4.97
C GLU A 334 1.17 21.53 3.48
N GLN A 335 2.41 21.31 3.05
CA GLN A 335 2.79 21.31 1.63
C GLN A 335 2.02 20.27 0.81
N LYS A 336 1.85 19.05 1.35
CA LYS A 336 1.08 18.00 0.68
C LYS A 336 -0.39 18.39 0.50
N ASP A 337 -1.02 18.94 1.53
CA ASP A 337 -2.42 19.36 1.47
C ASP A 337 -2.62 20.56 0.52
N GLU A 338 -1.62 21.45 0.41
CA GLU A 338 -1.61 22.54 -0.56
C GLU A 338 -1.52 22.04 -2.01
N ILE A 339 -0.66 21.05 -2.30
CA ILE A 339 -0.54 20.40 -3.62
C ILE A 339 -1.78 19.56 -3.96
N LEU A 340 -2.39 18.85 -3.00
CA LEU A 340 -3.47 17.90 -3.26
C LEU A 340 -4.85 18.57 -3.44
N LYS A 341 -5.10 19.72 -2.78
CA LYS A 341 -6.33 20.53 -2.90
C LYS A 341 -6.73 20.83 -4.36
N PRO A 342 -5.87 21.37 -5.25
CA PRO A 342 -6.24 21.62 -6.64
C PRO A 342 -6.46 20.32 -7.44
N ILE A 343 -5.67 19.27 -7.18
CA ILE A 343 -5.75 17.99 -7.93
C ILE A 343 -7.10 17.31 -7.71
N HIS A 344 -7.51 17.09 -6.45
CA HIS A 344 -8.80 16.46 -6.15
C HIS A 344 -10.00 17.34 -6.55
N LYS A 345 -9.85 18.68 -6.54
CA LYS A 345 -10.88 19.59 -7.06
C LYS A 345 -11.02 19.50 -8.59
N LYS A 346 -9.93 19.22 -9.31
CA LYS A 346 -9.93 19.01 -10.77
C LYS A 346 -10.50 17.63 -11.13
N GLU A 347 -10.07 16.54 -10.48
CA GLU A 347 -10.60 15.18 -10.69
C GLU A 347 -12.12 15.07 -10.42
N LYS A 348 -12.59 15.52 -9.26
CA LYS A 348 -13.99 15.31 -8.85
C LYS A 348 -14.99 16.10 -9.70
N ARG A 349 -14.52 17.13 -10.41
CA ARG A 349 -15.32 17.96 -11.32
C ARG A 349 -15.24 17.49 -12.78
N SER A 350 -14.41 16.52 -13.15
CA SER A 350 -14.06 16.27 -14.57
C SER A 350 -14.70 15.03 -15.22
N THR A 351 -15.33 14.12 -14.48
CA THR A 351 -15.69 12.78 -15.02
C THR A 351 -17.11 12.62 -15.53
N ILE A 352 -18.09 13.37 -15.01
CA ILE A 352 -19.51 13.28 -15.43
C ILE A 352 -19.96 14.54 -16.21
N SER A 353 -19.50 15.71 -15.79
CA SER A 353 -19.68 17.02 -16.44
C SER A 353 -19.33 17.04 -17.93
N HIS A 354 -18.20 16.43 -18.30
CA HIS A 354 -17.63 16.50 -19.65
C HIS A 354 -17.91 15.26 -20.51
N CYS A 355 -18.98 14.49 -20.25
CA CYS A 355 -19.32 13.31 -21.04
C CYS A 355 -19.41 13.58 -22.57
N PHE A 356 -19.85 14.77 -22.98
CA PHE A 356 -19.96 15.18 -24.39
C PHE A 356 -18.76 15.96 -24.92
N GLY A 357 -17.67 16.09 -24.15
CA GLY A 357 -16.48 16.86 -24.55
C GLY A 357 -16.31 18.16 -23.76
N PRO A 358 -15.38 19.03 -24.20
CA PRO A 358 -15.15 20.34 -23.61
C PRO A 358 -16.40 21.23 -23.66
N THR A 359 -16.62 22.03 -22.61
CA THR A 359 -17.85 22.82 -22.44
C THR A 359 -18.13 23.78 -23.60
N TYR A 360 -17.12 24.39 -24.23
CA TYR A 360 -17.29 25.23 -25.42
C TYR A 360 -17.86 24.46 -26.63
N PHE A 361 -17.48 23.20 -26.80
CA PHE A 361 -17.95 22.35 -27.90
C PHE A 361 -19.39 21.90 -27.66
N VAL A 362 -19.74 21.58 -26.41
CA VAL A 362 -21.12 21.21 -26.03
C VAL A 362 -22.08 22.37 -26.30
N ILE A 363 -21.69 23.62 -25.99
CA ILE A 363 -22.47 24.83 -26.34
C ILE A 363 -22.62 24.98 -27.86
N PHE A 364 -21.53 24.85 -28.62
CA PHE A 364 -21.58 24.95 -30.07
C PHE A 364 -22.56 23.92 -30.68
N MET A 365 -22.48 22.67 -30.24
CA MET A 365 -23.35 21.60 -30.73
C MET A 365 -24.80 21.73 -30.26
N SER A 366 -25.07 22.20 -29.03
CA SER A 366 -26.44 22.43 -28.58
C SER A 366 -27.12 23.52 -29.40
N ILE A 367 -26.40 24.61 -29.74
CA ILE A 367 -26.89 25.66 -30.64
C ILE A 367 -27.12 25.10 -32.05
N LEU A 368 -26.16 24.35 -32.61
CA LEU A 368 -26.27 23.77 -33.96
C LEU A 368 -27.48 22.85 -34.10
N PHE A 369 -27.71 21.95 -33.13
CA PHE A 369 -28.88 21.06 -33.15
C PHE A 369 -30.20 21.77 -32.86
N SER A 370 -30.20 22.83 -32.02
CA SER A 370 -31.39 23.68 -31.82
C SER A 370 -31.80 24.38 -33.12
N ILE A 371 -30.84 24.96 -33.84
CA ILE A 371 -31.09 25.62 -35.14
C ILE A 371 -31.55 24.58 -36.17
N SER A 372 -30.92 23.41 -36.21
CA SER A 372 -31.30 22.33 -37.13
C SER A 372 -32.73 21.84 -36.87
N ALA A 373 -33.12 21.67 -35.59
CA ALA A 373 -34.47 21.29 -35.20
C ALA A 373 -35.54 22.33 -35.61
N LEU A 374 -35.17 23.62 -35.65
CA LEU A 374 -36.08 24.70 -36.11
C LEU A 374 -36.18 24.77 -37.64
N ILE A 375 -35.08 24.51 -38.36
CA ILE A 375 -35.02 24.62 -39.84
C ILE A 375 -35.65 23.41 -40.53
N VAL A 376 -35.41 22.19 -40.03
CA VAL A 376 -35.84 20.94 -40.68
C VAL A 376 -37.36 20.90 -40.97
N PRO A 377 -38.26 21.26 -40.03
CA PRO A 377 -39.71 21.29 -40.28
C PRO A 377 -40.16 22.31 -41.33
N LEU A 378 -39.39 23.38 -41.56
CA LEU A 378 -39.70 24.40 -42.57
C LEU A 378 -39.46 23.91 -44.01
N ILE A 379 -38.66 22.85 -44.18
CA ILE A 379 -38.32 22.27 -45.49
C ILE A 379 -39.33 21.18 -45.89
N SER A 380 -39.69 20.30 -44.95
CA SER A 380 -40.56 19.15 -45.19
C SER A 380 -41.08 18.58 -43.86
N PRO A 381 -42.29 18.01 -43.78
CA PRO A 381 -42.78 17.30 -42.58
C PRO A 381 -42.03 15.98 -42.36
N VAL A 382 -40.87 16.04 -41.69
CA VAL A 382 -40.00 14.90 -41.37
C VAL A 382 -39.87 14.67 -39.86
N TYR A 383 -41.02 14.40 -39.23
CA TYR A 383 -41.21 14.36 -37.77
C TYR A 383 -40.21 13.49 -36.99
N LEU A 384 -39.77 12.35 -37.53
CA LEU A 384 -38.82 11.48 -36.84
C LEU A 384 -37.43 12.15 -36.69
N ILE A 385 -36.96 12.84 -37.73
CA ILE A 385 -35.69 13.59 -37.70
C ILE A 385 -35.83 14.76 -36.71
N GLU A 386 -36.92 15.50 -36.76
CA GLU A 386 -37.23 16.61 -35.85
C GLU A 386 -37.20 16.17 -34.38
N ILE A 387 -37.98 15.14 -34.01
CA ILE A 387 -38.01 14.58 -32.64
C ILE A 387 -36.61 14.15 -32.18
N THR A 388 -35.83 13.54 -33.08
CA THR A 388 -34.45 13.11 -32.78
C THR A 388 -33.53 14.30 -32.48
N LEU A 389 -33.61 15.36 -33.29
CA LEU A 389 -32.80 16.58 -33.11
C LEU A 389 -33.20 17.36 -31.84
N ILE A 390 -34.49 17.47 -31.56
CA ILE A 390 -35.01 18.09 -30.33
C ILE A 390 -34.50 17.32 -29.11
N PHE A 391 -34.61 15.98 -29.10
CA PHE A 391 -34.17 15.15 -27.97
C PHE A 391 -32.66 15.30 -27.70
N ILE A 392 -31.82 15.26 -28.75
CA ILE A 392 -30.38 15.47 -28.63
C ILE A 392 -30.07 16.88 -28.12
N SER A 393 -30.73 17.90 -28.66
CA SER A 393 -30.56 19.29 -28.21
C SER A 393 -30.89 19.45 -26.72
N CYS A 394 -32.04 18.94 -26.27
CA CYS A 394 -32.44 18.97 -24.86
C CYS A 394 -31.41 18.30 -23.94
N ILE A 395 -30.85 17.15 -24.32
CA ILE A 395 -29.78 16.48 -23.57
C ILE A 395 -28.55 17.39 -23.49
N LEU A 396 -28.07 17.94 -24.61
CA LEU A 396 -26.88 18.79 -24.59
C LEU A 396 -27.09 20.06 -23.75
N TRP A 397 -28.27 20.68 -23.80
CA TRP A 397 -28.61 21.82 -22.95
C TRP A 397 -28.65 21.48 -21.45
N ILE A 398 -29.09 20.28 -21.05
CA ILE A 398 -28.97 19.81 -19.66
C ILE A 398 -27.49 19.79 -19.22
N PHE A 399 -26.57 19.34 -20.07
CA PHE A 399 -25.14 19.34 -19.76
C PHE A 399 -24.51 20.75 -19.77
N VAL A 400 -25.00 21.68 -20.61
CA VAL A 400 -24.63 23.11 -20.51
C VAL A 400 -25.08 23.70 -19.16
N ILE A 401 -26.27 23.35 -18.67
CA ILE A 401 -26.78 23.79 -17.36
C ILE A 401 -25.98 23.17 -16.20
N ILE A 402 -25.62 21.88 -16.28
CA ILE A 402 -24.74 21.23 -15.29
C ILE A 402 -23.38 21.95 -15.21
N ASN A 403 -22.84 22.37 -16.36
CA ASN A 403 -21.54 23.05 -16.46
C ASN A 403 -21.62 24.58 -16.35
N ASN A 404 -22.76 25.16 -15.92
CA ASN A 404 -23.05 26.60 -15.88
C ASN A 404 -21.91 27.46 -15.27
N SER A 405 -21.19 26.96 -14.26
CA SER A 405 -20.02 27.65 -13.70
C SER A 405 -18.90 27.91 -14.71
N GLU A 406 -18.64 26.98 -15.63
CA GLU A 406 -17.62 27.12 -16.67
C GLU A 406 -18.16 27.93 -17.86
N VAL A 407 -19.44 27.77 -18.16
CA VAL A 407 -20.15 28.60 -19.16
C VAL A 407 -20.02 30.08 -18.76
N LYS A 408 -20.25 30.41 -17.48
CA LYS A 408 -20.04 31.77 -16.94
C LYS A 408 -18.59 32.24 -17.07
N GLU A 409 -17.61 31.38 -16.80
CA GLU A 409 -16.19 31.74 -16.93
C GLU A 409 -15.79 31.99 -18.39
N LEU A 410 -16.26 31.16 -19.32
CA LEU A 410 -16.07 31.32 -20.78
C LEU A 410 -16.74 32.60 -21.33
N ILE A 411 -17.91 32.99 -20.80
CA ILE A 411 -18.61 34.20 -21.22
C ILE A 411 -17.96 35.46 -20.64
N VAL A 412 -17.51 35.43 -19.39
CA VAL A 412 -17.01 36.62 -18.67
C VAL A 412 -15.53 36.91 -18.98
N LYS A 413 -14.68 35.88 -19.15
CA LYS A 413 -13.24 36.07 -19.41
C LYS A 413 -12.89 35.86 -20.88
N LYS A 414 -12.70 36.95 -21.62
CA LYS A 414 -12.35 36.92 -23.05
C LYS A 414 -11.02 36.20 -23.36
N GLU A 415 -10.08 36.18 -22.41
CA GLU A 415 -8.78 35.49 -22.54
C GLU A 415 -8.88 33.98 -22.31
N SER A 416 -9.85 33.52 -21.49
CA SER A 416 -10.06 32.10 -21.16
C SER A 416 -10.29 31.24 -22.39
N LEU A 417 -11.00 31.74 -23.41
CA LEU A 417 -11.20 31.02 -24.67
C LEU A 417 -9.86 30.72 -25.38
N LYS A 418 -8.95 31.70 -25.45
CA LYS A 418 -7.65 31.55 -26.12
C LYS A 418 -6.71 30.64 -25.34
N GLU A 419 -6.77 30.67 -24.02
CA GLU A 419 -6.04 29.73 -23.15
C GLU A 419 -6.61 28.32 -23.23
N THR A 420 -7.94 28.15 -23.26
CA THR A 420 -8.62 26.85 -23.39
C THR A 420 -8.32 26.17 -24.73
N PHE A 421 -8.17 26.94 -25.82
CA PHE A 421 -7.69 26.39 -27.11
C PHE A 421 -6.19 26.07 -27.13
N LYS A 422 -5.40 26.58 -26.18
CA LYS A 422 -3.96 26.36 -26.05
C LYS A 422 -3.63 25.20 -25.09
N GLU A 423 -4.41 25.03 -24.02
CA GLU A 423 -4.46 23.81 -23.22
C GLU A 423 -5.10 22.69 -24.05
N ASN A 424 -4.26 21.93 -24.74
CA ASN A 424 -4.65 20.93 -25.73
C ASN A 424 -5.28 19.68 -25.07
N ASN A 425 -6.45 19.85 -24.45
CA ASN A 425 -7.24 18.79 -23.81
C ASN A 425 -7.82 17.87 -24.87
N TRP A 426 -7.07 16.82 -25.19
CA TRP A 426 -7.49 15.82 -26.17
C TRP A 426 -8.75 15.07 -25.72
N TRP A 427 -9.62 14.87 -26.69
CA TRP A 427 -10.84 14.08 -26.56
C TRP A 427 -10.57 12.69 -25.98
N SER A 428 -11.30 12.33 -24.93
CA SER A 428 -11.27 10.99 -24.37
C SER A 428 -11.98 9.99 -25.31
N ILE A 429 -11.55 8.72 -25.23
CA ILE A 429 -12.17 7.62 -25.98
C ILE A 429 -13.68 7.52 -25.68
N LEU A 430 -14.07 7.77 -24.42
CA LEU A 430 -15.48 7.77 -24.01
C LEU A 430 -16.29 8.84 -24.76
N GLN A 431 -15.78 10.08 -24.84
CA GLN A 431 -16.45 11.17 -25.57
C GLN A 431 -16.60 10.83 -27.07
N PHE A 432 -15.56 10.27 -27.71
CA PHE A 432 -15.67 9.79 -29.11
C PHE A 432 -16.73 8.69 -29.28
N THR A 433 -16.80 7.72 -28.37
CA THR A 433 -17.84 6.66 -28.44
C THR A 433 -19.25 7.25 -28.29
N ILE A 434 -19.45 8.22 -27.40
CA ILE A 434 -20.73 8.91 -27.20
C ILE A 434 -21.15 9.68 -28.47
N TRP A 435 -20.24 10.41 -29.11
CA TRP A 435 -20.54 11.09 -30.38
C TRP A 435 -20.80 10.12 -31.53
N SER A 436 -20.13 8.98 -31.58
CA SER A 436 -20.40 7.92 -32.57
C SER A 436 -21.80 7.30 -32.38
N ILE A 437 -22.27 7.17 -31.13
CA ILE A 437 -23.66 6.77 -30.81
C ILE A 437 -24.65 7.83 -31.28
N ILE A 438 -24.40 9.12 -31.03
CA ILE A 438 -25.25 10.22 -31.51
C ILE A 438 -25.37 10.19 -33.05
N ILE A 439 -24.24 10.07 -33.75
CA ILE A 439 -24.21 9.98 -35.23
C ILE A 439 -25.01 8.75 -35.70
N THR A 440 -24.89 7.61 -35.01
CA THR A 440 -25.66 6.39 -35.31
C THR A 440 -27.17 6.64 -35.20
N ILE A 441 -27.62 7.31 -34.14
CA ILE A 441 -29.05 7.64 -33.91
C ILE A 441 -29.57 8.62 -34.98
N ILE A 442 -28.81 9.67 -35.31
CA ILE A 442 -29.19 10.63 -36.35
C ILE A 442 -29.28 9.92 -37.72
N MET A 443 -28.27 9.14 -38.08
CA MET A 443 -28.23 8.42 -39.36
C MET A 443 -29.35 7.38 -39.48
N SER A 444 -29.70 6.66 -38.41
CA SER A 444 -30.83 5.72 -38.43
C SER A 444 -32.17 6.45 -38.58
N SER A 445 -32.36 7.58 -37.90
CA SER A 445 -33.53 8.46 -38.03
C SER A 445 -33.71 8.98 -39.47
N ILE A 446 -32.64 9.46 -40.10
CA ILE A 446 -32.65 9.88 -41.51
C ILE A 446 -32.97 8.70 -42.43
N THR A 447 -32.37 7.52 -42.19
CA THR A 447 -32.60 6.30 -43.00
C THR A 447 -34.08 5.88 -42.96
N ILE A 448 -34.66 5.80 -41.76
CA ILE A 448 -36.06 5.42 -41.56
C ILE A 448 -37.02 6.44 -42.20
N THR A 449 -36.62 7.71 -42.29
CA THR A 449 -37.46 8.77 -42.85
C THR A 449 -37.36 8.89 -44.38
N LEU A 450 -36.17 8.71 -44.96
CA LEU A 450 -35.91 8.95 -46.38
C LEU A 450 -35.92 7.69 -47.26
N VAL A 451 -35.80 6.49 -46.68
CA VAL A 451 -35.96 5.22 -47.40
C VAL A 451 -37.39 4.73 -47.20
N VAL A 452 -38.18 4.72 -48.27
CA VAL A 452 -39.63 4.50 -48.20
C VAL A 452 -39.98 3.04 -47.83
N GLY A 453 -41.00 2.86 -46.98
CA GLY A 453 -41.53 1.55 -46.63
C GLY A 453 -40.75 0.82 -45.53
N ILE A 454 -40.88 -0.51 -45.47
CA ILE A 454 -40.29 -1.32 -44.38
C ILE A 454 -38.76 -1.44 -44.49
N MET A 455 -38.21 -1.28 -45.69
CA MET A 455 -36.77 -1.39 -45.96
C MET A 455 -35.95 -0.34 -45.21
N GLY A 456 -36.46 0.89 -45.02
CA GLY A 456 -35.78 1.90 -44.20
C GLY A 456 -35.57 1.46 -42.74
N VAL A 457 -36.52 0.71 -42.18
CA VAL A 457 -36.40 0.12 -40.83
C VAL A 457 -35.38 -1.02 -40.83
N LEU A 458 -35.43 -1.92 -41.82
CA LEU A 458 -34.50 -3.05 -41.91
C LEU A 458 -33.04 -2.60 -42.11
N ILE A 459 -32.80 -1.61 -42.97
CA ILE A 459 -31.47 -1.02 -43.21
C ILE A 459 -30.97 -0.31 -41.94
N ALA A 460 -31.83 0.43 -41.24
CA ALA A 460 -31.47 1.06 -39.97
C ALA A 460 -31.13 0.03 -38.87
N ILE A 461 -31.88 -1.06 -38.76
CA ILE A 461 -31.57 -2.17 -37.85
C ILE A 461 -30.22 -2.81 -38.19
N LEU A 462 -29.97 -3.10 -39.48
CA LEU A 462 -28.69 -3.66 -39.94
C LEU A 462 -27.51 -2.73 -39.59
N TYR A 463 -27.67 -1.43 -39.81
CA TYR A 463 -26.67 -0.41 -39.48
C TYR A 463 -26.38 -0.35 -37.96
N ILE A 464 -27.42 -0.40 -37.12
CA ILE A 464 -27.28 -0.43 -35.65
C ILE A 464 -26.57 -1.72 -35.19
N ILE A 465 -26.95 -2.89 -35.73
CA ILE A 465 -26.29 -4.17 -35.42
C ILE A 465 -24.81 -4.14 -35.83
N SER A 466 -24.50 -3.60 -37.02
CA SER A 466 -23.13 -3.43 -37.50
C SER A 466 -22.31 -2.52 -36.57
N PHE A 467 -22.88 -1.38 -36.15
CA PHE A 467 -22.24 -0.48 -35.19
C PHE A 467 -21.97 -1.17 -33.84
N ILE A 468 -22.92 -1.94 -33.29
CA ILE A 468 -22.75 -2.68 -32.03
C ILE A 468 -21.65 -3.77 -32.18
N SER A 469 -21.59 -4.45 -33.32
CA SER A 469 -20.53 -5.43 -33.62
C SER A 469 -19.13 -4.80 -33.70
N ILE A 470 -19.03 -3.61 -34.31
CA ILE A 470 -17.78 -2.84 -34.36
C ILE A 470 -17.40 -2.33 -32.97
N LEU A 471 -18.35 -1.77 -32.21
CA LEU A 471 -18.12 -1.27 -30.85
C LEU A 471 -17.66 -2.39 -29.90
N THR A 472 -18.29 -3.57 -29.94
CA THR A 472 -17.89 -4.72 -29.11
C THR A 472 -16.51 -5.27 -29.51
N THR A 473 -16.20 -5.32 -30.81
CA THR A 473 -14.87 -5.70 -31.31
C THR A 473 -13.80 -4.69 -30.87
N LEU A 474 -14.06 -3.39 -30.97
CA LEU A 474 -13.15 -2.33 -30.51
C LEU A 474 -12.94 -2.36 -28.99
N LEU A 475 -13.97 -2.69 -28.20
CA LEU A 475 -13.82 -2.90 -26.75
C LEU A 475 -12.90 -4.09 -26.44
N LEU A 476 -13.03 -5.21 -27.15
CA LEU A 476 -12.13 -6.37 -27.01
C LEU A 476 -10.67 -6.03 -27.40
N VAL A 477 -10.46 -5.25 -28.45
CA VAL A 477 -9.12 -4.74 -28.84
C VAL A 477 -8.60 -3.74 -27.80
N TYR A 478 -9.45 -2.86 -27.26
CA TYR A 478 -9.09 -1.85 -26.28
C TYR A 478 -8.49 -2.46 -25.01
N PHE A 479 -9.03 -3.58 -24.51
CA PHE A 479 -8.46 -4.28 -23.35
C PHE A 479 -7.13 -5.00 -23.63
N ASN A 480 -6.84 -5.36 -24.89
CA ASN A 480 -5.67 -6.17 -25.26
C ASN A 480 -4.51 -5.39 -25.91
N CYS A 481 -4.72 -4.15 -26.38
CA CYS A 481 -3.69 -3.37 -27.08
C CYS A 481 -2.81 -2.50 -26.15
N SER A 482 -1.69 -1.97 -26.68
CA SER A 482 -0.81 -1.00 -26.01
C SER A 482 -1.40 0.42 -26.02
N TYR A 483 -1.06 1.25 -25.03
CA TYR A 483 -1.76 2.52 -24.72
C TYR A 483 -1.70 3.57 -25.85
N ASN A 484 -0.54 3.75 -26.48
CA ASN A 484 -0.26 4.91 -27.33
C ASN A 484 -1.08 5.00 -28.64
N TYR A 485 -1.63 3.89 -29.13
CA TYR A 485 -2.36 3.85 -30.41
C TYR A 485 -3.88 3.66 -30.27
N LYS A 486 -4.40 3.45 -29.04
CA LYS A 486 -5.82 3.09 -28.83
C LYS A 486 -6.78 4.15 -29.35
N THR A 487 -6.57 5.40 -28.96
CA THR A 487 -7.47 6.51 -29.33
C THR A 487 -7.49 6.70 -30.85
N LEU A 488 -6.32 6.71 -31.50
CA LEU A 488 -6.20 6.90 -32.94
C LEU A 488 -6.93 5.81 -33.74
N ILE A 489 -6.71 4.54 -33.38
CA ILE A 489 -7.36 3.39 -34.05
C ILE A 489 -8.89 3.47 -33.90
N ILE A 490 -9.39 3.74 -32.69
CA ILE A 490 -10.84 3.84 -32.42
C ILE A 490 -11.47 4.98 -33.23
N CYS A 491 -10.82 6.15 -33.30
CA CYS A 491 -11.31 7.29 -34.08
C CYS A 491 -11.38 6.96 -35.57
N ILE A 492 -10.31 6.39 -36.14
CA ILE A 492 -10.26 6.01 -37.57
C ILE A 492 -11.39 5.02 -37.89
N VAL A 493 -11.57 3.97 -37.08
CA VAL A 493 -12.58 2.93 -37.35
C VAL A 493 -14.01 3.50 -37.32
N PHE A 494 -14.37 4.30 -36.30
CA PHE A 494 -15.72 4.91 -36.26
C PHE A 494 -15.93 5.93 -37.39
N SER A 495 -14.93 6.79 -37.66
CA SER A 495 -15.03 7.77 -38.76
C SER A 495 -15.20 7.07 -40.12
N SER A 496 -14.39 6.04 -40.41
CA SER A 496 -14.52 5.26 -41.64
C SER A 496 -15.88 4.56 -41.75
N PHE A 497 -16.37 3.96 -40.66
CA PHE A 497 -17.69 3.32 -40.64
C PHE A 497 -18.83 4.31 -40.94
N HIS A 498 -18.84 5.49 -40.31
CA HIS A 498 -19.87 6.49 -40.56
C HIS A 498 -19.80 7.10 -41.97
N VAL A 499 -18.60 7.29 -42.53
CA VAL A 499 -18.43 7.73 -43.93
C VAL A 499 -18.97 6.69 -44.91
N ILE A 500 -18.65 5.40 -44.72
CA ILE A 500 -19.17 4.30 -45.55
C ILE A 500 -20.70 4.22 -45.44
N ALA A 501 -21.25 4.33 -44.23
CA ALA A 501 -22.69 4.32 -44.00
C ALA A 501 -23.40 5.53 -44.63
N LEU A 502 -22.79 6.72 -44.63
CA LEU A 502 -23.31 7.90 -45.31
C LEU A 502 -23.36 7.71 -46.83
N ILE A 503 -22.29 7.17 -47.42
CA ILE A 503 -22.25 6.82 -48.85
C ILE A 503 -23.34 5.80 -49.17
N ALA A 504 -23.46 4.73 -48.36
CA ALA A 504 -24.48 3.70 -48.54
C ALA A 504 -25.91 4.26 -48.43
N LEU A 505 -26.16 5.20 -47.49
CA LEU A 505 -27.46 5.87 -47.36
C LEU A 505 -27.78 6.74 -48.58
N ILE A 506 -26.83 7.55 -49.06
CA ILE A 506 -27.00 8.36 -50.27
C ILE A 506 -27.26 7.47 -51.49
N SER A 507 -26.54 6.35 -51.63
CA SER A 507 -26.77 5.35 -52.67
C SER A 507 -28.17 4.72 -52.56
N ALA A 508 -28.61 4.31 -51.36
CA ALA A 508 -29.94 3.76 -51.15
C ALA A 508 -31.05 4.77 -51.50
N ILE A 509 -30.90 6.04 -51.11
CA ILE A 509 -31.84 7.11 -51.43
C ILE A 509 -31.89 7.38 -52.95
N SER A 510 -30.75 7.25 -53.64
CA SER A 510 -30.65 7.48 -55.10
C SER A 510 -31.12 6.29 -55.94
N LEU A 511 -31.00 5.06 -55.41
CA LEU A 511 -31.33 3.81 -56.12
C LEU A 511 -32.77 3.33 -55.87
N GLN A 512 -33.42 3.72 -54.77
CA GLN A 512 -34.82 3.31 -54.49
C GLN A 512 -35.87 3.64 -55.58
N PRO A 513 -35.71 4.67 -56.45
CA PRO A 513 -36.64 4.88 -57.59
C PRO A 513 -36.53 3.81 -58.68
N PHE A 514 -35.40 3.10 -58.75
CA PHE A 514 -35.06 2.15 -59.82
C PHE A 514 -35.08 0.70 -59.35
N HIS A 515 -34.63 0.45 -58.11
CA HIS A 515 -34.73 -0.87 -57.49
C HIS A 515 -36.08 -1.03 -56.78
N CYS A 516 -37.03 -1.63 -57.50
CA CYS A 516 -38.22 -2.24 -56.92
C CYS A 516 -37.85 -3.45 -56.04
N PHE A 517 -37.31 -3.21 -54.84
CA PHE A 517 -37.19 -4.24 -53.79
C PHE A 517 -38.59 -4.55 -53.23
N GLU A 518 -39.32 -5.36 -54.00
CA GLU A 518 -40.64 -5.93 -53.69
C GLU A 518 -41.65 -4.96 -53.03
N LEU A 519 -41.82 -3.80 -53.67
CA LEU A 519 -43.09 -3.09 -53.68
C LEU A 519 -44.14 -3.88 -54.50
N THR A 520 -44.29 -5.20 -54.29
CA THR A 520 -45.20 -6.10 -55.06
C THR A 520 -46.67 -5.74 -54.94
N HIS A 521 -47.02 -4.91 -53.95
CA HIS A 521 -48.35 -4.33 -53.76
C HIS A 521 -48.58 -3.02 -54.53
N TYR A 522 -47.56 -2.49 -55.21
CA TYR A 522 -47.59 -1.22 -55.95
C TYR A 522 -47.13 -1.48 -57.38
N ASN A 523 -47.56 -0.63 -58.31
CA ASN A 523 -47.61 -0.94 -59.74
C ASN A 523 -48.63 -2.05 -60.08
N ILE A 524 -49.65 -2.24 -59.23
CA ILE A 524 -50.82 -3.07 -59.56
C ILE A 524 -51.49 -2.50 -60.81
N LEU A 525 -51.77 -3.40 -61.75
CA LEU A 525 -52.47 -3.10 -63.00
C LEU A 525 -53.97 -3.21 -62.74
N LYS A 526 -54.68 -2.08 -62.70
CA LYS A 526 -56.12 -2.04 -62.43
C LYS A 526 -56.87 -1.72 -63.71
N SER A 527 -57.53 -2.75 -64.26
CA SER A 527 -58.48 -2.61 -65.37
C SER A 527 -59.84 -2.15 -64.83
N ILE A 528 -60.44 -1.17 -65.51
CA ILE A 528 -61.69 -0.53 -65.10
C ILE A 528 -62.57 -0.42 -66.35
N GLN A 529 -63.77 -1.02 -66.32
CA GLN A 529 -64.75 -1.03 -67.41
C GLN A 529 -66.04 -0.34 -66.95
N ILE A 530 -66.43 0.74 -67.63
CA ILE A 530 -67.50 1.64 -67.19
C ILE A 530 -68.29 2.17 -68.39
N ASN A 531 -69.62 2.33 -68.24
CA ASN A 531 -70.45 3.00 -69.23
C ASN A 531 -70.30 4.52 -69.15
N VAL A 532 -70.27 5.22 -70.28
CA VAL A 532 -70.23 6.69 -70.30
C VAL A 532 -71.39 7.29 -69.47
N ASN A 533 -71.09 8.38 -68.74
CA ASN A 533 -71.97 9.10 -67.81
C ASN A 533 -72.33 8.37 -66.50
N GLN A 534 -71.75 7.21 -66.20
CA GLN A 534 -71.87 6.58 -64.88
C GLN A 534 -70.80 7.11 -63.91
N THR A 535 -71.17 7.36 -62.65
CA THR A 535 -70.22 7.67 -61.57
C THR A 535 -69.46 6.42 -61.15
N ILE A 536 -68.14 6.56 -60.93
CA ILE A 536 -67.30 5.46 -60.49
C ILE A 536 -67.59 5.15 -59.00
N VAL A 537 -67.84 3.87 -58.67
CA VAL A 537 -67.83 3.40 -57.27
C VAL A 537 -66.39 3.50 -56.76
N PRO A 538 -66.08 4.28 -55.70
CA PRO A 538 -64.72 4.63 -55.30
C PRO A 538 -63.73 3.46 -55.32
N ILE A 539 -62.74 3.55 -56.20
CA ILE A 539 -61.82 2.44 -56.46
C ILE A 539 -60.59 2.60 -55.59
N ALA A 540 -60.56 1.88 -54.46
CA ALA A 540 -59.41 1.80 -53.57
C ALA A 540 -58.13 1.36 -54.32
N LEU A 541 -57.05 2.09 -54.07
CA LEU A 541 -55.69 1.82 -54.54
C LEU A 541 -54.80 1.34 -53.36
N PRO A 542 -53.59 0.82 -53.60
CA PRO A 542 -52.72 0.28 -52.55
C PRO A 542 -52.40 1.29 -51.43
N LEU A 543 -52.38 0.86 -50.17
CA LEU A 543 -52.20 1.74 -49.01
C LEU A 543 -50.89 2.55 -49.08
N LEU A 544 -50.89 3.81 -48.70
CA LEU A 544 -49.66 4.61 -48.77
C LEU A 544 -48.55 4.08 -47.82
N PRO A 545 -47.26 4.19 -48.19
CA PRO A 545 -46.15 3.81 -47.33
C PRO A 545 -46.21 4.51 -45.98
N TRP A 546 -45.92 3.77 -44.91
CA TRP A 546 -46.16 4.22 -43.53
C TRP A 546 -45.37 5.48 -43.12
N ASN A 547 -44.25 5.77 -43.80
CA ASN A 547 -43.38 6.93 -43.62
C ASN A 547 -43.57 8.03 -44.69
N CYS A 548 -44.62 7.96 -45.52
CA CYS A 548 -44.95 8.97 -46.52
C CYS A 548 -45.96 10.00 -45.95
N TYR A 549 -45.45 11.12 -45.42
CA TYR A 549 -46.27 12.13 -44.72
C TYR A 549 -46.91 13.20 -45.63
N ASP A 550 -46.35 13.46 -46.82
CA ASP A 550 -46.88 14.40 -47.82
C ASP A 550 -46.91 13.73 -49.21
N PRO A 551 -47.94 12.91 -49.49
CA PRO A 551 -48.06 12.15 -50.73
C PRO A 551 -48.50 13.04 -51.90
N LYS A 552 -47.71 13.10 -52.96
CA LYS A 552 -48.02 13.84 -54.20
C LYS A 552 -48.07 12.90 -55.39
N PHE A 553 -49.22 12.84 -56.07
CA PHE A 553 -49.41 11.98 -57.24
C PHE A 553 -49.05 12.71 -58.52
N HIS A 554 -48.24 12.06 -59.37
CA HIS A 554 -47.84 12.53 -60.69
C HIS A 554 -48.33 11.55 -61.74
N TYR A 555 -48.91 12.06 -62.83
CA TYR A 555 -49.55 11.25 -63.86
C TYR A 555 -48.73 11.34 -65.15
N SER A 556 -48.41 10.20 -65.78
CA SER A 556 -47.73 10.18 -67.09
C SER A 556 -48.61 10.72 -68.22
N THR A 557 -49.92 10.60 -68.04
CA THR A 557 -51.00 11.06 -68.91
C THR A 557 -52.06 11.64 -67.98
N PRO A 558 -52.65 12.82 -68.25
CA PRO A 558 -53.67 13.40 -67.37
C PRO A 558 -54.90 12.49 -67.27
N LEU A 559 -55.48 12.41 -66.07
CA LEU A 559 -56.70 11.63 -65.83
C LEU A 559 -57.85 12.16 -66.72
N PRO A 560 -58.67 11.27 -67.33
CA PRO A 560 -59.84 11.69 -68.10
C PRO A 560 -60.87 12.45 -67.25
N ASN A 561 -61.65 13.33 -67.90
CA ASN A 561 -62.63 14.26 -67.32
C ASN A 561 -63.28 13.82 -66.00
N GLU A 562 -63.31 14.75 -65.02
CA GLU A 562 -63.91 14.59 -63.68
C GLU A 562 -63.35 13.43 -62.83
N LEU A 563 -62.28 12.74 -63.25
CA LEU A 563 -61.60 11.75 -62.41
C LEU A 563 -60.49 12.38 -61.58
N GLU A 564 -60.63 12.24 -60.26
CA GLU A 564 -59.62 12.65 -59.30
C GLU A 564 -59.28 11.50 -58.34
N LEU A 565 -58.08 11.58 -57.77
CA LEU A 565 -57.56 10.61 -56.82
C LEU A 565 -57.52 11.27 -55.45
N GLU A 566 -58.49 10.90 -54.62
CA GLU A 566 -58.72 11.50 -53.31
C GLU A 566 -58.13 10.67 -52.16
N LEU A 567 -58.01 11.32 -51.01
CA LEU A 567 -57.54 10.79 -49.75
C LEU A 567 -58.59 11.09 -48.68
N GLU A 568 -59.07 10.06 -47.96
CA GLU A 568 -60.14 10.21 -46.94
C GLU A 568 -59.77 11.22 -45.84
N THR A 569 -58.47 11.36 -45.54
CA THR A 569 -57.93 12.35 -44.60
C THR A 569 -56.59 12.89 -45.11
N LYS A 570 -56.13 14.03 -44.55
CA LYS A 570 -54.79 14.58 -44.80
C LYS A 570 -53.72 14.14 -43.79
N TYR A 571 -54.08 13.35 -42.78
CA TYR A 571 -53.19 13.04 -41.67
C TYR A 571 -53.32 11.58 -41.21
N ILE A 572 -52.17 11.03 -40.82
CA ILE A 572 -51.91 9.67 -40.29
C ILE A 572 -51.70 8.60 -41.38
N SER A 573 -50.72 7.74 -41.14
CA SER A 573 -50.23 6.69 -42.04
C SER A 573 -51.28 5.61 -42.33
N ARG A 574 -51.10 4.90 -43.46
CA ARG A 574 -51.99 3.84 -43.99
C ARG A 574 -53.31 4.34 -44.59
N ILE A 575 -53.32 5.53 -45.19
CA ILE A 575 -54.46 6.00 -46.00
C ILE A 575 -54.55 5.14 -47.27
N THR A 576 -55.79 4.76 -47.62
CA THR A 576 -56.12 4.09 -48.87
C THR A 576 -56.66 5.14 -49.84
N PRO A 577 -55.87 5.65 -50.81
CA PRO A 577 -56.41 6.58 -51.77
C PRO A 577 -57.42 5.88 -52.67
N TYR A 578 -58.42 6.61 -53.12
CA TYR A 578 -59.47 6.09 -54.00
C TYR A 578 -59.60 6.95 -55.25
N LEU A 579 -59.79 6.29 -56.40
CA LEU A 579 -60.18 6.98 -57.63
C LEU A 579 -61.70 7.17 -57.61
N GLN A 580 -62.16 8.41 -57.74
CA GLN A 580 -63.57 8.74 -57.91
C GLN A 580 -63.79 9.74 -59.05
N GLY A 581 -65.04 9.91 -59.46
CA GLY A 581 -65.44 10.82 -60.53
C GLY A 581 -66.43 10.24 -61.52
N LYS A 582 -66.54 10.84 -62.70
CA LYS A 582 -67.51 10.47 -63.74
C LYS A 582 -66.91 10.61 -65.14
N VAL A 583 -66.85 9.52 -65.89
CA VAL A 583 -66.32 9.55 -67.25
C VAL A 583 -67.39 10.01 -68.24
N THR A 584 -67.23 11.21 -68.80
CA THR A 584 -68.22 11.88 -69.66
C THR A 584 -68.11 11.56 -71.16
N GLN A 585 -67.06 10.87 -71.60
CA GLN A 585 -66.80 10.51 -73.01
C GLN A 585 -66.22 9.10 -73.14
N LYS A 586 -66.33 8.47 -74.33
CA LYS A 586 -65.67 7.18 -74.59
C LYS A 586 -64.16 7.38 -74.62
N VAL A 587 -63.43 6.68 -73.76
CA VAL A 587 -61.97 6.84 -73.61
C VAL A 587 -61.33 5.49 -73.32
N ASN A 588 -60.26 5.18 -74.05
CA ASN A 588 -59.30 4.13 -73.72
C ASN A 588 -58.05 4.79 -73.12
N TYR A 589 -57.95 4.82 -71.80
CA TYR A 589 -56.86 5.49 -71.09
C TYR A 589 -55.90 4.47 -70.47
N ILE A 590 -54.61 4.69 -70.70
CA ILE A 590 -53.52 3.93 -70.08
C ILE A 590 -52.61 4.96 -69.41
N GLY A 591 -52.51 4.91 -68.09
CA GLY A 591 -51.69 5.86 -67.32
C GLY A 591 -50.91 5.20 -66.19
N LEU A 592 -49.64 5.58 -66.08
CA LEU A 592 -48.81 5.29 -64.92
C LEU A 592 -48.94 6.44 -63.91
N ILE A 593 -49.31 6.08 -62.68
CA ILE A 593 -49.30 6.97 -61.53
C ILE A 593 -47.97 6.77 -60.79
N LYS A 594 -47.23 7.85 -60.58
CA LYS A 594 -46.05 7.90 -59.72
C LYS A 594 -46.42 8.60 -58.42
N LEU A 595 -46.05 8.02 -57.29
CA LEU A 595 -46.17 8.62 -55.97
C LEU A 595 -44.86 9.32 -55.62
N GLN A 596 -44.93 10.59 -55.23
CA GLN A 596 -43.83 11.32 -54.63
C GLN A 596 -44.02 11.35 -53.11
N CYS A 597 -43.04 10.84 -52.37
CA CYS A 597 -42.95 10.91 -50.92
C CYS A 597 -41.72 11.74 -50.55
N GLY A 598 -41.94 13.00 -50.16
CA GLY A 598 -40.87 13.97 -49.94
C GLY A 598 -40.03 14.20 -51.21
N ILE A 599 -38.75 13.82 -51.17
CA ILE A 599 -37.80 13.96 -52.29
C ILE A 599 -37.92 12.78 -53.28
N THR A 600 -38.46 11.64 -52.83
CA THR A 600 -38.43 10.38 -53.57
C THR A 600 -39.64 10.24 -54.50
N LYS A 601 -39.44 9.69 -55.71
CA LYS A 601 -40.52 9.36 -56.65
C LYS A 601 -40.49 7.87 -56.95
N ILE A 602 -41.61 7.18 -56.76
CA ILE A 602 -41.76 5.73 -56.97
C ILE A 602 -42.97 5.44 -57.86
N ASP A 603 -42.89 4.36 -58.63
CA ASP A 603 -44.02 3.88 -59.44
C ASP A 603 -45.09 3.26 -58.53
N TYR A 604 -46.34 3.72 -58.64
CA TYR A 604 -47.36 3.49 -57.61
C TYR A 604 -48.54 2.64 -58.11
N ALA A 605 -49.10 2.94 -59.28
CA ALA A 605 -50.17 2.14 -59.88
C ALA A 605 -50.21 2.35 -61.40
N ARG A 606 -50.72 1.36 -62.15
CA ARG A 606 -51.00 1.51 -63.58
C ARG A 606 -52.48 1.28 -63.85
N ILE A 607 -53.16 2.30 -64.36
CA ILE A 607 -54.59 2.27 -64.62
C ILE A 607 -54.83 2.01 -66.11
N TYR A 608 -55.70 1.04 -66.40
CA TYR A 608 -56.28 0.80 -67.72
C TYR A 608 -57.78 1.05 -67.62
N LEU A 609 -58.26 2.16 -68.16
CA LEU A 609 -59.66 2.55 -68.13
C LEU A 609 -60.25 2.43 -69.54
N HIS A 610 -61.30 1.62 -69.67
CA HIS A 610 -62.08 1.46 -70.88
C HIS A 610 -63.50 1.95 -70.62
N ALA A 611 -63.81 3.15 -71.13
CA ALA A 611 -65.16 3.71 -71.09
C ALA A 611 -65.83 3.58 -72.46
N TYR A 612 -66.99 2.91 -72.50
CA TYR A 612 -67.71 2.54 -73.73
C TYR A 612 -69.16 3.00 -73.78
#